data_AF-A0A819KXT6-F1
#
_entry.id   AF-A0A819KXT6-F1
#
_cell.length_a   1.000
_cell.length_b   1.000
_cell.length_c   1.000
_cell.angle_alpha   90.00
_cell.angle_beta   90.00
_cell.angle_gamma   90.00
#
_symmetry.space_group_name_H-M   'P 1'
#
loop_
_entity.id
_entity.type
_entity.pdbx_description
1 polymer ?
#
loop_
_entity_poly.entity_id
_entity_poly.type
_entity_poly.pdbx_seq_one_letter_code
_entity_poly.pdbx_strand_id
1 'polypeptide(L)'
;MADPITRYIYDEPSYMKMLLPMLRADSQVGKEVLPETPLMISIIVYVGEKEVSANEEYLSKWKELTTLKSLLRVRMFSGHHNFQAECGPQILSCLKQDFNNIISILRMY
;
A
#
# COMPACT_ATOMS: atom_id res chain seq x y z
N MET A 1 7.82 -16.69 -1.99
CA MET A 1 7.37 -18.07 -2.32
C MET A 1 5.95 -18.20 -1.79
N ALA A 2 4.96 -18.63 -2.59
CA ALA A 2 3.58 -18.75 -2.10
C ALA A 2 3.51 -19.73 -0.94
N ASP A 3 2.74 -19.41 0.10
CA ASP A 3 2.55 -20.32 1.24
C ASP A 3 1.78 -21.59 0.79
N PRO A 4 1.84 -22.67 1.58
CA PRO A 4 1.25 -23.96 1.19
C PRO A 4 -0.25 -23.92 0.88
N ILE A 5 -1.02 -23.03 1.53
CA ILE A 5 -2.46 -22.89 1.32
C ILE A 5 -2.72 -22.19 -0.01
N THR A 6 -2.00 -21.10 -0.26
CA THR A 6 -2.07 -20.38 -1.54
C THR A 6 -1.71 -21.29 -2.71
N ARG A 7 -0.70 -22.14 -2.55
CA ARG A 7 -0.32 -23.13 -3.57
C ARG A 7 -1.41 -24.18 -3.82
N TYR A 8 -1.99 -24.73 -2.76
CA TYR A 8 -3.10 -25.68 -2.87
C TYR A 8 -4.29 -25.07 -3.60
N ILE A 9 -4.62 -23.80 -3.34
CA ILE A 9 -5.71 -23.09 -4.03
C ILE A 9 -5.41 -22.94 -5.52
N TYR A 10 -4.16 -22.63 -5.90
CA TYR A 10 -3.78 -22.50 -7.31
C TYR A 10 -3.78 -23.85 -8.06
N ASP A 11 -3.39 -24.92 -7.38
CA ASP A 11 -3.28 -26.26 -7.96
C ASP A 11 -4.64 -26.97 -8.08
N GLU A 12 -5.71 -26.42 -7.48
CA GLU A 12 -7.07 -26.96 -7.49
C GLU A 12 -8.02 -26.18 -8.42
N PRO A 13 -8.36 -26.72 -9.62
CA PRO A 13 -9.11 -25.98 -10.64
C PRO A 13 -10.52 -25.56 -10.21
N SER A 14 -11.14 -26.27 -9.27
CA SER A 14 -12.47 -25.94 -8.74
C SER A 14 -12.44 -24.63 -7.95
N TYR A 15 -11.43 -24.43 -7.09
CA TYR A 15 -11.26 -23.18 -6.34
C TYR A 15 -10.93 -22.00 -7.25
N MET A 16 -10.06 -22.20 -8.24
CA MET A 16 -9.77 -21.13 -9.20
C MET A 16 -11.00 -20.73 -10.01
N LYS A 17 -11.85 -21.68 -10.43
CA LYS A 17 -13.13 -21.35 -11.10
C LYS A 17 -14.06 -20.51 -10.23
N MET A 18 -14.04 -20.71 -8.91
CA MET A 18 -14.84 -19.93 -7.96
C MET A 18 -14.24 -18.54 -7.68
N LEU A 19 -12.91 -18.44 -7.55
CA LEU A 19 -12.23 -17.20 -7.18
C LEU A 19 -12.03 -16.24 -8.36
N LEU A 20 -11.83 -16.75 -9.58
CA LEU A 20 -11.52 -15.93 -10.75
C LEU A 20 -12.55 -14.82 -11.04
N PRO A 21 -13.87 -15.06 -10.95
CA PRO A 21 -14.85 -13.99 -11.11
C PRO A 21 -14.68 -12.85 -10.09
N MET A 22 -14.40 -13.17 -8.83
CA MET A 22 -14.19 -12.18 -7.77
C MET A 22 -12.90 -11.39 -8.01
N LEU A 23 -11.79 -12.08 -8.27
CA LEU A 23 -10.51 -11.42 -8.57
C LEU A 23 -10.59 -10.50 -9.79
N ARG A 24 -11.36 -10.90 -10.82
CA ARG A 24 -11.61 -10.05 -12.00
C ARG A 24 -12.46 -8.83 -11.66
N ALA A 25 -13.50 -9.00 -10.84
CA ALA A 25 -14.33 -7.88 -10.40
C ALA A 25 -13.50 -6.86 -9.60
N ASP A 26 -12.70 -7.32 -8.63
CA ASP A 26 -11.83 -6.45 -7.83
C ASP A 26 -10.81 -5.71 -8.70
N SER A 27 -10.21 -6.41 -9.68
CA SER A 27 -9.27 -5.79 -10.63
C SER A 27 -9.93 -4.73 -11.53
N GLN A 28 -11.25 -4.79 -11.75
CA GLN A 28 -11.97 -3.77 -12.52
C GLN A 28 -12.29 -2.53 -11.67
N VAL A 29 -12.57 -2.72 -10.37
CA VAL A 29 -12.86 -1.65 -9.42
C VAL A 29 -11.59 -0.87 -9.04
N GLY A 30 -10.42 -1.51 -9.08
CA GLY A 30 -9.12 -0.87 -8.79
C GLY A 30 -8.70 0.28 -9.71
N LYS A 31 -9.52 0.64 -10.71
CA LYS A 31 -9.29 1.81 -11.57
C LYS A 31 -9.74 3.10 -10.86
N GLU A 32 -8.82 3.61 -10.04
CA GLU A 32 -8.64 4.96 -9.52
C GLU A 32 -9.90 5.84 -9.37
N VAL A 33 -10.71 5.59 -8.34
CA VAL A 33 -11.55 6.64 -7.76
C VAL A 33 -10.66 7.47 -6.83
N LEU A 34 -10.14 8.58 -7.34
CA LEU A 34 -9.40 9.55 -6.54
C LEU A 34 -10.37 10.57 -5.91
N PRO A 35 -10.03 11.14 -4.74
CA PRO A 35 -10.82 12.22 -4.19
C PRO A 35 -10.83 13.42 -5.14
N GLU A 36 -12.00 14.03 -5.35
CA GLU A 36 -12.16 15.20 -6.23
C GLU A 36 -11.38 16.43 -5.72
N THR A 37 -11.10 16.48 -4.42
CA THR A 37 -10.32 17.55 -3.79
C THR A 37 -9.21 16.97 -2.90
N PRO A 38 -8.06 17.66 -2.77
CA PRO A 38 -6.98 17.20 -1.90
C PRO A 38 -7.43 17.11 -0.43
N LEU A 39 -7.05 16.04 0.24
CA LEU A 39 -7.40 15.78 1.63
C LEU A 39 -6.58 16.66 2.59
N MET A 40 -7.18 17.05 3.72
CA MET A 40 -6.48 17.76 4.79
C MET A 40 -5.85 16.80 5.81
N ILE A 41 -5.24 15.71 5.33
CA ILE A 41 -4.62 14.67 6.17
C ILE A 41 -3.18 14.41 5.74
N SER A 42 -2.34 13.99 6.68
CA SER A 42 -1.02 13.43 6.34
C SER A 42 -1.19 12.07 5.66
N ILE A 43 -0.39 11.83 4.63
CA ILE A 43 -0.35 10.56 3.89
C ILE A 43 1.02 9.93 4.11
N ILE A 44 1.04 8.62 4.34
CA ILE A 44 2.27 7.84 4.43
C ILE A 44 2.15 6.65 3.49
N VAL A 45 3.01 6.60 2.49
CA VAL A 45 3.00 5.58 1.44
C VAL A 45 4.02 4.50 1.78
N TYR A 46 3.59 3.25 1.78
CA TYR A 46 4.43 2.07 1.97
C TYR A 46 4.55 1.34 0.64
N VAL A 47 5.76 1.13 0.13
CA VAL A 47 5.97 0.55 -1.21
C VAL A 47 7.18 -0.39 -1.23
N GLY A 48 7.11 -1.42 -2.05
CA GLY A 48 8.25 -2.28 -2.36
C GLY A 48 9.21 -1.57 -3.31
N GLU A 49 10.52 -1.57 -3.02
CA GLU A 49 11.55 -0.88 -3.81
C GLU A 49 11.63 -1.37 -5.27
N LYS A 50 11.18 -2.61 -5.53
CA LYS A 50 11.22 -3.23 -6.85
C LYS A 50 9.88 -3.14 -7.59
N GLU A 51 8.91 -2.42 -7.04
CA GLU A 51 7.65 -2.15 -7.72
C GLU A 51 7.79 -1.07 -8.79
N VAL A 52 7.08 -1.25 -9.90
CA VAL A 52 6.99 -0.23 -10.97
C VAL A 52 6.42 1.08 -10.41
N SER A 53 5.49 0.98 -9.45
CA SER A 53 4.88 2.11 -8.75
C SER A 53 5.79 2.79 -7.71
N ALA A 54 7.01 2.29 -7.48
CA ALA A 54 7.99 2.94 -6.62
C ALA A 54 8.79 4.05 -7.33
N ASN A 55 8.53 4.30 -8.61
CA ASN A 55 9.18 5.37 -9.33
C ASN A 55 8.72 6.77 -8.85
N GLU A 56 9.56 7.77 -9.07
CA GLU A 56 9.30 9.13 -8.58
C GLU A 56 8.03 9.75 -9.17
N GLU A 57 7.75 9.48 -10.45
CA GLU A 57 6.57 9.99 -11.14
C GLU A 57 5.27 9.49 -10.46
N TYR A 58 5.18 8.20 -10.17
CA TYR A 58 4.02 7.61 -9.51
C TYR A 58 3.89 8.08 -8.07
N LEU A 59 5.00 8.15 -7.34
CA LEU A 59 5.02 8.65 -5.97
C LEU A 59 4.66 10.14 -5.89
N SER A 60 4.94 10.92 -6.93
CA SER A 60 4.61 12.34 -6.98
C SER A 60 3.10 12.60 -6.99
N LYS A 61 2.30 11.69 -7.57
CA LYS A 61 0.84 11.78 -7.60
C LYS A 61 0.22 11.81 -6.19
N TRP A 62 0.83 11.12 -5.23
CA TRP A 62 0.38 11.16 -3.83
C TRP A 62 0.47 12.55 -3.20
N LYS A 63 1.36 13.43 -3.68
CA LYS A 63 1.46 14.83 -3.23
C LYS A 63 0.26 15.65 -3.67
N GLU A 64 -0.43 15.25 -4.73
CA GLU A 64 -1.60 15.96 -5.27
C GLU A 64 -2.86 15.63 -4.47
N LEU A 65 -2.86 14.51 -3.75
CA LEU A 65 -4.01 14.03 -2.96
C LEU A 65 -4.11 14.66 -1.57
N THR A 66 -3.18 15.53 -1.17
CA THR A 66 -3.19 16.18 0.15
C THR A 66 -2.77 17.64 0.10
N THR A 67 -3.40 18.46 0.94
CA THR A 67 -2.97 19.85 1.20
C THR A 67 -1.74 19.90 2.11
N LEU A 68 -1.47 18.84 2.89
CA LEU A 68 -0.37 18.75 3.86
C LEU A 68 0.89 18.13 3.24
N LYS A 69 1.35 18.68 2.12
CA LYS A 69 2.46 18.12 1.31
C LYS A 69 3.78 17.93 2.09
N SER A 70 4.07 18.80 3.04
CA SER A 70 5.26 18.71 3.91
C SER A 70 5.22 17.55 4.89
N LEU A 71 4.04 16.97 5.12
CA LEU A 71 3.82 15.81 5.98
C LEU A 71 3.67 14.50 5.20
N LEU A 72 3.83 14.51 3.87
CA LEU A 72 3.89 13.29 3.07
C LEU A 72 5.18 12.54 3.38
N ARG A 73 5.07 11.24 3.66
CA ARG A 73 6.22 10.34 3.84
C ARG A 73 6.10 9.14 2.91
N VAL A 74 7.24 8.67 2.43
CA VAL A 74 7.34 7.42 1.67
C VAL A 74 8.30 6.50 2.39
N ARG A 75 7.86 5.26 2.65
CA ARG A 75 8.62 4.18 3.27
C ARG A 75 8.83 3.10 2.20
N MET A 76 10.07 2.90 1.81
CA MET A 76 10.44 1.85 0.86
C MET A 76 10.91 0.61 1.62
N PHE A 77 10.45 -0.56 1.19
CA PHE A 77 10.79 -1.86 1.75
C PHE A 77 11.39 -2.74 0.66
N SER A 78 12.27 -3.67 1.01
CA SER A 78 12.80 -4.58 0.01
C SER A 78 11.70 -5.52 -0.49
N GLY A 79 11.61 -5.69 -1.81
CA GLY A 79 10.62 -6.56 -2.45
C GLY A 79 9.76 -5.87 -3.49
N HIS A 80 8.81 -6.66 -4.02
CA HIS A 80 7.80 -6.25 -5.00
C HIS A 80 6.46 -5.95 -4.30
N HIS A 81 5.34 -6.17 -4.98
CA HIS A 81 3.98 -5.79 -4.58
C HIS A 81 3.57 -6.40 -3.24
N ASN A 82 4.08 -7.60 -2.95
CA ASN A 82 3.80 -8.36 -1.73
C ASN A 82 4.90 -8.21 -0.67
N PHE A 83 5.66 -7.11 -0.68
CA PHE A 83 6.75 -6.84 0.28
C PHE A 83 6.33 -7.01 1.75
N GLN A 84 5.06 -6.78 2.07
CA GLN A 84 4.50 -6.93 3.41
C GLN A 84 4.58 -8.34 3.99
N ALA A 85 4.60 -9.37 3.14
CA ALA A 85 4.77 -10.74 3.60
C ALA A 85 6.19 -10.99 4.17
N GLU A 86 7.20 -10.31 3.62
CA GLU A 86 8.60 -10.49 3.97
C GLU A 86 9.11 -9.43 4.96
N CYS A 87 8.53 -8.23 4.91
CA CYS A 87 8.93 -7.07 5.71
C CYS A 87 7.98 -6.76 6.88
N GLY A 88 7.11 -7.69 7.27
CA GLY A 88 6.08 -7.48 8.30
C GLY A 88 6.59 -6.82 9.59
N PRO A 89 7.62 -7.37 10.26
CA PRO A 89 8.19 -6.75 11.47
C PRO A 89 8.72 -5.32 11.25
N GLN A 90 9.36 -5.07 10.10
CA GLN A 90 9.89 -3.76 9.74
C GLN A 90 8.75 -2.75 9.49
N ILE A 91 7.69 -3.18 8.79
CA ILE A 91 6.50 -2.35 8.54
C ILE A 91 5.86 -1.95 9.85
N LEU A 92 5.64 -2.89 10.78
CA LEU A 92 5.03 -2.59 12.08
C LEU A 92 5.88 -1.61 12.90
N SER A 93 7.21 -1.76 12.85
CA SER A 93 8.13 -0.80 13.49
C SER A 93 8.01 0.61 12.89
N CYS A 94 8.02 0.72 11.56
CA CYS A 94 7.82 2.01 10.88
C CYS A 94 6.45 2.62 11.18
N LEU A 95 5.39 1.81 11.16
CA LEU A 95 4.02 2.24 11.44
C LEU A 95 3.92 2.82 12.85
N LYS A 96 4.52 2.17 13.85
CA LYS A 96 4.59 2.68 15.21
C LYS A 96 5.30 4.03 15.29
N GLN A 97 6.43 4.20 14.59
CA GLN A 97 7.14 5.49 14.54
C GLN A 97 6.28 6.58 13.88
N ASP A 98 5.62 6.24 12.79
CA ASP A 98 4.80 7.15 12.01
C ASP A 98 3.58 7.63 12.82
N PHE A 99 2.90 6.73 13.52
CA PHE A 99 1.82 7.10 14.46
C PHE A 99 2.32 8.02 15.58
N ASN A 100 3.45 7.68 16.21
CA ASN A 100 4.01 8.52 17.27
C ASN A 100 4.38 9.92 16.77
N ASN A 101 4.94 10.02 15.56
CA ASN A 101 5.26 11.30 14.93
C ASN A 101 4.00 12.13 14.70
N ILE A 102 2.93 11.54 14.16
CA ILE A 102 1.65 12.23 13.94
C ILE A 102 1.07 12.74 15.27
N ILE A 103 1.04 11.89 16.30
CA ILE A 103 0.54 12.29 17.63
C ILE A 103 1.38 13.42 18.21
N SER A 104 2.71 13.38 18.04
CA SER A 104 3.59 14.44 18.55
C SER A 104 3.30 15.80 17.89
N ILE A 105 3.06 15.81 16.58
CA ILE A 105 2.70 17.02 15.83
C ILE A 105 1.36 17.56 16.32
N LEU A 106 0.36 16.70 16.49
CA LEU A 106 -0.96 17.10 16.97
C LEU A 106 -0.95 17.65 18.41
N ARG A 107 0.02 17.27 19.24
CA ARG A 107 0.17 17.80 20.61
C ARG A 107 0.89 19.14 20.70
N MET A 108 1.51 19.60 19.61
CA MET A 108 2.18 20.91 19.54
C MET A 108 1.25 22.04 19.11
N TYR A 109 0.03 21.70 18.66
CA TYR A 109 -1.06 22.61 18.34
C TYR A 109 -2.15 22.52 19.41
#